data_AF-A0A653DNJ7-F1
#
_entry.id   AF-A0A653DNJ7-F1
#
_cell.length_a   1.000
_cell.length_b   1.000
_cell.length_c   1.000
_cell.angle_alpha   90.00
_cell.angle_beta   90.00
_cell.angle_gamma   90.00
#
_symmetry.space_group_name_H-M   'P 1'
#
loop_
_entity.id
_entity.type
_entity.pdbx_description
1 polymer ?
#
loop_
_entity_poly.entity_id
_entity_poly.type
_entity_poly.pdbx_seq_one_letter_code
_entity_poly.pdbx_strand_id
1 'polypeptide(L)'
;AAYGLGINYNKTKVIIVDREHDNHRETKSIGRCAVVQSFVYLGSLIDNSGSCENEARVAMTKLTKIWRDHNITKATKMSLVQ
;
A
#
# COMPACT_ATOMS: atom_id res chain seq x y z
N ALA A 1 22.97 11.06 12.93
CA ALA A 1 22.46 12.44 12.92
C ALA A 1 20.98 12.39 12.58
N ALA A 2 20.10 12.89 13.46
CA ALA A 2 18.68 13.02 13.15
C ALA A 2 18.51 14.23 12.22
N TYR A 3 17.72 14.10 11.15
CA TYR A 3 17.52 15.13 10.13
C TYR A 3 16.80 16.41 10.62
N GLY A 4 16.76 16.69 11.93
CA GLY A 4 16.14 17.87 12.53
C GLY A 4 14.61 17.94 12.39
N LEU A 5 13.97 16.93 11.79
CA LEU A 5 12.53 16.88 11.55
C LEU A 5 11.84 16.08 12.66
N GLY A 6 10.80 16.69 13.26
CA GLY A 6 9.95 16.06 14.28
C GLY A 6 8.61 15.63 13.71
N ILE A 7 8.02 14.57 14.27
CA ILE A 7 6.68 14.10 13.90
C ILE A 7 5.62 14.95 14.61
N ASN A 8 4.69 15.52 13.86
CA ASN A 8 3.55 16.23 14.43
C ASN A 8 2.42 15.24 14.73
N TYR A 9 2.36 14.76 15.97
CA TYR A 9 1.36 13.77 16.42
C TYR A 9 -0.10 14.19 16.23
N ASN A 10 -0.40 15.50 16.18
CA ASN A 10 -1.77 15.98 15.96
C ASN A 10 -2.21 15.83 14.50
N LYS A 11 -1.25 15.78 13.56
CA LYS A 11 -1.53 15.66 12.11
C LYS A 11 -1.18 14.28 11.56
N THR A 12 -0.33 13.53 12.24
CA THR A 12 0.13 12.22 11.79
C THR A 12 -0.77 11.10 12.31
N LYS A 13 -1.30 10.31 11.37
CA LYS A 13 -1.98 9.04 11.64
C LYS A 13 -1.09 7.90 11.15
N VAL A 14 -1.12 6.77 11.84
CA VAL A 14 -0.35 5.57 11.50
C VAL A 14 -1.28 4.39 11.27
N ILE A 15 -0.97 3.56 10.28
CA ILE A 15 -1.59 2.24 10.11
C ILE A 15 -0.55 1.21 10.53
N ILE A 16 -0.96 0.25 11.35
CA ILE A 16 -0.11 -0.84 11.81
C ILE A 16 -0.54 -2.09 11.06
N VAL A 17 0.42 -2.77 10.43
CA VAL A 17 0.19 -4.01 9.67
C VAL A 17 1.07 -5.09 10.30
N ASP A 18 0.44 -6.03 10.99
CA ASP A 18 1.08 -7.22 11.56
C ASP A 18 0.77 -8.43 10.69
N ARG A 19 1.68 -8.73 9.76
CA ARG A 19 1.52 -9.84 8.82
C ARG A 19 1.75 -11.20 9.47
N GLU A 20 2.53 -11.27 10.55
CA GLU A 20 2.88 -12.53 11.20
C GLU A 20 1.71 -13.07 12.02
N HIS A 21 0.92 -12.17 12.62
CA HIS A 21 -0.20 -12.52 13.48
C HIS A 21 -1.58 -12.18 12.87
N ASP A 22 -1.67 -11.93 11.56
CA ASP A 22 -2.91 -11.51 10.89
C ASP A 22 -3.65 -10.37 11.62
N ASN A 23 -2.87 -9.37 12.06
CA ASN A 23 -3.36 -8.26 12.87
C ASN A 23 -4.09 -8.64 14.18
N HIS A 24 -4.07 -9.90 14.63
CA HIS A 24 -4.69 -10.33 15.89
C HIS A 24 -3.96 -9.81 17.12
N ARG A 25 -2.64 -9.65 17.01
CA ARG A 25 -1.88 -9.02 18.08
C ARG A 25 -2.27 -7.54 18.08
N GLU A 26 -3.09 -7.16 19.06
CA GLU A 26 -3.56 -5.79 19.25
C GLU A 26 -2.38 -4.86 19.59
N THR A 27 -1.53 -4.55 18.61
CA THR A 27 -0.58 -3.46 18.75
C THR A 27 -1.38 -2.17 18.71
N LYS A 28 -1.83 -1.73 19.89
CA LYS A 28 -2.81 -0.63 20.02
C LYS A 28 -2.21 0.75 19.75
N SER A 29 -0.89 0.88 19.77
CA SER A 29 -0.24 2.20 19.67
C SER A 29 1.23 2.12 19.25
N ILE A 30 1.68 3.17 18.56
CA ILE A 30 3.09 3.48 18.36
C ILE A 30 3.30 4.89 18.94
N GLY A 31 3.90 4.97 20.12
CA GLY A 31 4.11 6.23 20.82
C GLY A 31 2.82 7.02 21.01
N ARG A 32 2.82 8.29 20.59
CA ARG A 32 1.66 9.21 20.68
C ARG A 32 0.86 9.31 19.37
N CYS A 33 1.15 8.48 18.38
CA CYS A 33 0.48 8.55 17.08
C CYS A 33 -0.94 7.99 17.16
N ALA A 34 -1.89 8.67 16.53
CA ALA A 34 -3.23 8.12 16.33
C ALA A 34 -3.16 6.94 15.36
N VAL A 35 -3.66 5.77 15.79
CA VAL A 35 -3.73 4.57 14.94
C VAL A 35 -5.05 4.56 14.17
N VAL A 36 -4.99 4.25 12.88
CA VAL A 36 -6.16 4.04 12.02
C VAL A 36 -6.09 2.67 11.35
N GLN A 37 -7.25 2.06 11.08
CA GLN A 37 -7.33 0.78 10.39
C GLN A 37 -7.36 0.93 8.87
N SER A 38 -7.92 2.03 8.37
CA SER A 38 -7.97 2.30 6.94
C SER A 38 -7.88 3.80 6.64
N PHE A 39 -7.42 4.12 5.44
CA PHE A 39 -7.32 5.47 4.93
C PHE A 39 -7.46 5.49 3.41
N VAL A 40 -8.14 6.50 2.88
CA VAL A 40 -8.24 6.70 1.43
C VAL A 40 -7.07 7.53 0.96
N TYR A 41 -6.22 6.94 0.12
CA TYR A 41 -5.08 7.62 -0.49
C TYR A 41 -5.21 7.57 -2.01
N LEU A 42 -5.22 8.74 -2.66
CA LEU A 42 -5.35 8.86 -4.12
C LEU A 42 -6.56 8.11 -4.70
N GLY A 43 -7.65 7.98 -3.93
CA GLY A 43 -8.87 7.28 -4.35
C GLY A 43 -8.85 5.77 -4.11
N SER A 44 -7.76 5.20 -3.60
CA SER A 44 -7.66 3.82 -3.15
C SER A 44 -7.88 3.71 -1.64
N LEU A 45 -8.66 2.72 -1.21
CA LEU A 45 -8.83 2.39 0.21
C LEU A 45 -7.66 1.50 0.65
N ILE A 46 -6.74 2.07 1.41
CA ILE A 46 -5.67 1.32 2.04
C ILE A 46 -6.17 0.89 3.41
N ASP A 47 -6.22 -0.40 3.67
CA ASP A 47 -6.52 -0.97 4.98
C ASP A 47 -5.32 -1.72 5.59
N ASN A 48 -5.46 -2.12 6.84
CA ASN A 48 -4.43 -2.82 7.59
C ASN A 48 -4.32 -4.32 7.23
N SER A 49 -5.14 -4.85 6.31
CA SER A 49 -4.99 -6.23 5.83
C SER A 49 -3.70 -6.42 5.03
N GLY A 50 -3.09 -5.32 4.57
CA GLY A 50 -1.89 -5.36 3.73
C GLY A 50 -2.12 -6.02 2.37
N SER A 51 -3.38 -6.23 1.98
CA SER A 51 -3.74 -6.88 0.73
C SER A 51 -3.72 -5.88 -0.43
N CYS A 52 -2.72 -6.01 -1.30
CA CYS A 52 -2.67 -5.39 -2.62
C CYS A 52 -3.45 -6.22 -3.67
N GLU A 53 -4.13 -7.30 -3.25
CA GLU A 53 -4.56 -8.35 -4.17
C GLU A 53 -5.58 -7.86 -5.20
N ASN A 54 -6.57 -7.09 -4.76
CA ASN A 54 -7.57 -6.54 -5.67
C ASN A 54 -7.04 -5.32 -6.45
N GLU A 55 -6.19 -4.50 -5.84
CA GLU A 55 -5.65 -3.29 -6.46
C GLU A 55 -4.66 -3.62 -7.58
N ALA A 56 -3.72 -4.54 -7.33
CA ALA A 56 -2.80 -5.05 -8.33
C ALA A 56 -3.56 -5.78 -9.46
N ARG A 57 -4.57 -6.60 -9.13
CA ARG A 57 -5.42 -7.25 -10.15
C ARG A 57 -6.14 -6.23 -11.03
N VAL A 58 -6.71 -5.18 -10.45
CA VAL A 58 -7.41 -4.12 -11.21
C VAL A 58 -6.43 -3.34 -12.09
N ALA A 59 -5.26 -2.96 -11.56
CA ALA A 59 -4.22 -2.28 -12.32
C ALA A 59 -3.71 -3.16 -13.49
N MET A 60 -3.43 -4.44 -13.21
CA MET A 60 -2.97 -5.40 -14.22
C MET A 60 -4.03 -5.69 -15.28
N THR A 61 -5.32 -5.67 -14.93
CA THR A 61 -6.42 -5.83 -15.90
C THR A 61 -6.50 -4.64 -16.85
N LYS A 62 -6.34 -3.42 -16.33
CA LYS A 62 -6.27 -2.20 -17.17
C LYS A 62 -5.04 -2.21 -18.08
N LEU A 63 -3.88 -2.59 -17.55
CA LEU A 63 -2.65 -2.74 -18.34
C LEU A 63 -2.78 -3.84 -19.40
N THR A 64 -3.49 -4.94 -19.11
CA THR A 64 -3.71 -6.02 -20.09
C THR A 64 -4.45 -5.53 -21.33
N LYS A 65 -5.43 -4.62 -21.19
CA LYS A 65 -6.10 -3.99 -22.36
C LYS A 65 -5.11 -3.15 -23.16
N ILE A 66 -4.40 -2.23 -22.51
CA ILE A 66 -3.40 -1.36 -23.16
C ILE A 66 -2.35 -2.21 -23.88
N TRP A 67 -1.81 -3.22 -23.21
CA TRP A 67 -0.79 -4.09 -23.77
C TRP A 67 -1.27 -4.89 -24.98
N ARG A 68 -2.55 -5.27 -25.00
CA ARG A 68 -3.19 -5.95 -26.13
C ARG A 68 -3.35 -4.99 -27.31
N ASP A 69 -3.88 -3.80 -27.05
CA ASP A 69 -4.16 -2.79 -28.07
C ASP A 69 -2.87 -2.28 -28.75
N HIS A 70 -1.74 -2.34 -28.02
CA HIS A 70 -0.42 -1.96 -28.52
C HIS A 70 0.47 -3.14 -28.96
N ASN A 71 -0.05 -4.38 -29.03
CA ASN A 71 0.71 -5.58 -29.41
C ASN A 71 2.03 -5.77 -28.61
N ILE A 72 2.06 -5.35 -27.35
CA ILE A 72 3.26 -5.41 -26.52
C ILE A 72 3.56 -6.87 -26.15
N THR A 73 4.78 -7.32 -26.47
CA THR A 73 5.19 -8.71 -26.29
C THR A 73 5.38 -9.10 -24.83
N LYS A 74 5.34 -10.41 -24.54
CA LYS A 74 5.61 -10.94 -23.20
C LYS A 74 7.02 -10.60 -22.70
N ALA A 75 8.02 -10.63 -23.58
CA ALA A 75 9.40 -10.30 -23.24
C ALA A 75 9.53 -8.85 -22.73
N THR A 76 8.92 -7.90 -23.43
CA THR A 76 8.91 -6.48 -23.04
C THR A 76 8.23 -6.27 -21.68
N LYS A 77 7.13 -6.99 -21.42
CA LYS A 77 6.44 -6.94 -20.12
C LYS A 77 7.33 -7.45 -18.99
N MET A 78 8.02 -8.57 -19.21
CA MET A 78 8.91 -9.14 -18.20
C MET A 78 10.09 -8.21 -17.89
N SER A 79 10.62 -7.51 -18.89
CA SER A 79 11.70 -6.52 -18.71
C SER A 79 11.29 -5.29 -17.89
N LEU A 80 10.01 -4.97 -17.79
CA LEU A 80 9.53 -3.79 -17.05
C LEU A 80 9.20 -4.09 -15.57
N VAL A 81 9.13 -5.37 -15.21
CA VAL A 81 8.75 -5.83 -13.86
C VAL A 81 9.98 -6.27 -13.05
N GLN A 82 11.14 -6.45 -13.68
CA GLN A 82 12.45 -6.68 -13.03
C GLN A 82 13.10 -5.35 -12.62
#